data_AF-A0A442C0U4-F1
#
_entry.id   AF-A0A442C0U4-F1
#
_cell.length_a   1.000
_cell.length_b   1.000
_cell.length_c   1.000
_cell.angle_alpha   90.00
_cell.angle_beta   90.00
_cell.angle_gamma   90.00
#
_symmetry.space_group_name_H-M   'P 1'
#
loop_
_entity.id
_entity.type
_entity.pdbx_description
1 polymer ?
#
loop_
_entity_poly.entity_id
_entity_poly.type
_entity_poly.pdbx_seq_one_letter_code
_entity_poly.pdbx_strand_id
1 'polypeptide(L)'
;NNVPVLLDGFVCTAAAAPLARLHPTGLAHTIAAHVSAEAGHRRLLEALGLPPLLDLGMRLGEGSGACLAVNIVRSALECHARMASFAEAGVSEK
;
A
#
# COMPACT_ATOMS: atom_id res chain seq x y z
N ASN A 1 -1.34 8.67 16.44
CA ASN A 1 -0.14 7.92 16.00
C ASN A 1 -0.01 8.00 14.50
N ASN A 2 1.20 8.29 13.98
CA ASN A 2 1.51 8.45 12.55
C ASN A 2 2.21 7.20 11.99
N VAL A 3 1.71 6.00 12.31
CA VAL A 3 2.33 4.75 11.87
C VAL A 3 1.65 4.29 10.57
N PRO A 4 2.38 4.12 9.45
CA PRO A 4 1.82 3.57 8.23
C PRO A 4 1.33 2.13 8.43
N VAL A 5 0.18 1.79 7.86
CA VAL A 5 -0.42 0.44 7.92
C VAL A 5 -0.54 -0.15 6.52
N LEU A 6 -0.10 -1.39 6.36
CA LEU A 6 -0.33 -2.17 5.14
C LEU A 6 -1.58 -3.03 5.31
N LEU A 7 -2.61 -2.78 4.49
CA LEU A 7 -3.81 -3.62 4.44
C LEU A 7 -3.52 -4.83 3.55
N ASP A 8 -3.73 -6.04 4.08
CA ASP A 8 -3.43 -7.30 3.41
C ASP A 8 -4.48 -7.66 2.34
N GLY A 9 -5.32 -8.66 2.59
CA GLY A 9 -6.38 -9.10 1.69
C GLY A 9 -7.76 -8.56 2.06
N PHE A 10 -8.79 -9.18 1.48
CA PHE A 10 -10.17 -8.67 1.56
C PHE A 10 -10.68 -8.51 2.99
N VAL A 11 -10.47 -9.52 3.84
CA VAL A 11 -10.95 -9.52 5.23
C VAL A 11 -10.35 -8.36 6.03
N CYS A 12 -9.04 -8.11 5.87
CA CYS A 12 -8.34 -7.01 6.53
C CYS A 12 -8.90 -5.65 6.08
N THR A 13 -9.03 -5.44 4.78
CA THR A 13 -9.57 -4.21 4.20
C THR A 13 -11.03 -3.99 4.59
N ALA A 14 -11.85 -5.05 4.62
CA ALA A 14 -13.25 -4.98 5.03
C ALA A 14 -13.40 -4.59 6.50
N ALA A 15 -12.52 -5.08 7.38
CA ALA A 15 -12.50 -4.67 8.78
C ALA A 15 -12.09 -3.20 8.97
N ALA A 16 -11.24 -2.66 8.10
CA ALA A 16 -10.83 -1.25 8.11
C ALA A 16 -11.87 -0.30 7.48
N ALA A 17 -12.71 -0.78 6.55
CA ALA A 17 -13.66 0.04 5.79
C ALA A 17 -14.62 0.90 6.64
N PRO A 18 -15.16 0.44 7.79
CA PRO A 18 -15.97 1.30 8.66
C PRO A 18 -15.24 2.57 9.10
N LEU A 19 -13.92 2.53 9.27
CA LEU A 19 -13.14 3.70 9.68
C LEU A 19 -13.15 4.80 8.62
N ALA A 20 -13.16 4.47 7.33
CA ALA A 20 -13.31 5.45 6.24
C ALA A 20 -14.68 6.14 6.24
N ARG A 21 -15.71 5.49 6.80
CA ARG A 21 -17.06 6.06 6.95
C ARG A 21 -17.18 6.93 8.19
N LEU A 22 -16.56 6.52 9.29
CA LEU A 22 -16.59 7.25 10.55
C LEU A 22 -15.70 8.49 10.51
N HIS A 23 -14.56 8.40 9.83
CA HIS A 23 -13.59 9.49 9.70
C HIS A 23 -13.13 9.62 8.25
N PRO A 24 -13.35 10.77 7.58
CA PRO A 24 -12.97 10.96 6.17
C PRO A 24 -11.48 10.69 5.88
N THR A 25 -10.61 10.94 6.85
CA THR A 25 -9.16 10.70 6.76
C THR A 25 -8.71 9.47 7.57
N GLY A 26 -9.66 8.65 8.03
CA GLY A 26 -9.38 7.52 8.92
C GLY A 26 -8.41 6.50 8.32
N LEU A 27 -8.40 6.35 7.00
CA LEU A 27 -7.49 5.48 6.26
C LEU A 27 -6.30 6.20 5.62
N ALA A 28 -6.08 7.50 5.90
CA ALA A 28 -5.00 8.28 5.27
C ALA A 28 -3.58 7.77 5.58
N HIS A 29 -3.45 6.95 6.63
CA HIS A 29 -2.19 6.32 7.03
C HIS A 29 -2.04 4.90 6.47
N THR A 30 -2.99 4.43 5.66
CA THR A 30 -3.00 3.06 5.12
C THR A 30 -2.54 3.00 3.67
N ILE A 31 -1.93 1.88 3.29
CA ILE A 31 -1.63 1.52 1.90
C ILE A 31 -2.20 0.12 1.66
N ALA A 32 -2.89 -0.09 0.55
CA ALA A 32 -3.31 -1.42 0.14
C ALA A 32 -2.11 -2.23 -0.36
N ALA A 33 -1.73 -3.29 0.37
CA ALA A 33 -0.55 -4.09 0.04
C ALA A 33 -0.73 -4.88 -1.25
N HIS A 34 -1.87 -5.56 -1.37
CA HIS A 34 -2.23 -6.27 -2.59
C HIS A 34 -3.74 -6.27 -2.81
N VAL A 35 -4.17 -6.56 -4.03
CA VAL A 35 -5.54 -6.99 -4.28
C VAL A 35 -5.62 -8.51 -4.19
N SER A 36 -6.60 -9.00 -3.44
CA SER A 36 -6.87 -10.42 -3.24
C SER A 36 -7.68 -10.94 -4.43
N ALA A 37 -7.49 -12.20 -4.78
CA ALA A 37 -8.33 -12.88 -5.77
C ALA A 37 -9.77 -13.15 -5.26
N GLU A 38 -10.10 -12.75 -4.03
CA GLU A 38 -11.47 -12.72 -3.53
C GLU A 38 -12.31 -11.69 -4.30
N ALA A 39 -13.47 -12.11 -4.79
CA ALA A 39 -14.31 -11.35 -5.72
C ALA A 39 -14.67 -9.92 -5.26
N GLY A 40 -14.73 -9.69 -3.94
CA GLY A 40 -15.08 -8.40 -3.36
C GLY A 40 -13.91 -7.41 -3.22
N HIS A 41 -12.65 -7.86 -3.26
CA HIS A 41 -11.55 -7.00 -2.80
C HIS A 41 -11.31 -5.81 -3.73
N ARG A 42 -11.26 -6.04 -5.05
CA ARG A 42 -11.06 -4.94 -6.02
C ARG A 42 -12.14 -3.87 -5.91
N ARG A 43 -13.41 -4.26 -5.82
CA ARG A 43 -14.55 -3.33 -5.66
C ARG A 43 -14.47 -2.54 -4.36
N LEU A 44 -14.07 -3.19 -3.27
CA LEU A 44 -13.89 -2.52 -1.98
C LEU A 44 -12.75 -1.49 -2.04
N LEU A 45 -11.62 -1.85 -2.63
CA LEU A 45 -10.49 -0.94 -2.84
C LEU A 45 -10.88 0.28 -3.69
N GLU A 46 -11.62 0.07 -4.78
CA GLU A 46 -12.18 1.14 -5.62
C GLU A 46 -13.10 2.07 -4.80
N ALA A 47 -14.01 1.51 -3.99
CA ALA A 47 -14.91 2.29 -3.14
C ALA A 47 -14.19 3.09 -2.05
N LEU A 48 -13.04 2.60 -1.59
CA LEU A 48 -12.19 3.27 -0.60
C LEU A 48 -11.16 4.22 -1.24
N GLY A 49 -11.01 4.23 -2.57
CA GLY A 49 -9.98 5.00 -3.26
C GLY A 49 -8.56 4.53 -2.96
N LEU A 50 -8.37 3.24 -2.67
CA LEU A 50 -7.08 2.66 -2.26
C LEU A 50 -6.49 1.80 -3.38
N PRO A 51 -5.56 2.32 -4.21
CA PRO A 51 -4.88 1.50 -5.22
C PRO A 51 -3.93 0.49 -4.55
N PRO A 52 -3.98 -0.80 -4.95
CA PRO A 52 -3.08 -1.82 -4.40
C PRO A 52 -1.66 -1.70 -4.98
N LEU A 53 -0.63 -2.02 -4.18
CA LEU A 53 0.75 -2.12 -4.68
C LEU A 53 0.97 -3.35 -5.57
N LEU A 54 0.24 -4.45 -5.31
CA LEU A 54 0.44 -5.75 -5.94
C LEU A 54 -0.89 -6.35 -6.45
N ASP A 55 -0.87 -6.97 -7.63
CA ASP A 55 -1.94 -7.84 -8.14
C ASP A 55 -1.29 -9.16 -8.62
N LEU A 56 -1.28 -10.15 -7.74
CA LEU A 56 -0.54 -11.42 -7.92
C LEU A 56 -1.46 -12.65 -7.84
N GLY A 57 -2.78 -12.47 -7.86
CA GLY A 57 -3.73 -13.58 -7.71
C GLY A 57 -3.70 -14.28 -6.34
N MET A 58 -3.14 -13.64 -5.31
CA MET A 58 -3.05 -14.18 -3.95
C MET A 58 -4.40 -14.16 -3.23
N ARG A 59 -4.66 -15.14 -2.37
CA ARG A 59 -5.89 -15.24 -1.55
C ARG A 59 -5.71 -16.07 -0.27
N LEU A 60 -4.48 -16.10 0.27
CA LEU A 60 -4.17 -16.82 1.51
C LEU A 60 -4.65 -16.02 2.74
N GLY A 61 -4.42 -14.70 2.74
CA GLY A 61 -4.66 -13.86 3.90
C GLY A 61 -3.50 -13.91 4.90
N GLU A 62 -3.81 -13.80 6.19
CA GLU A 62 -2.86 -13.90 7.31
C GLU A 62 -1.72 -12.85 7.28
N GLY A 63 -1.87 -11.76 6.51
CA GLY A 63 -0.84 -10.75 6.35
C GLY A 63 0.21 -11.12 5.29
N SER A 64 0.01 -12.18 4.52
CA SER A 64 0.99 -12.65 3.54
C SER A 64 1.27 -11.64 2.41
N GLY A 65 0.25 -10.96 1.90
CA GLY A 65 0.39 -9.89 0.92
C GLY A 65 1.02 -8.64 1.51
N ALA A 66 0.65 -8.27 2.74
CA ALA A 66 1.29 -7.18 3.49
C ALA A 66 2.78 -7.45 3.74
N CYS A 67 3.13 -8.67 4.15
CA CYS A 67 4.51 -9.10 4.37
C CYS A 67 5.34 -9.06 3.06
N LEU A 68 4.74 -9.43 1.93
CA LEU A 68 5.41 -9.32 0.64
C LEU A 68 5.62 -7.85 0.23
N ALA A 69 4.59 -7.01 0.39
CA ALA A 69 4.63 -5.60 0.00
C ALA A 69 5.55 -4.72 0.86
N VAL A 70 5.85 -5.13 2.11
CA VAL A 70 6.71 -4.32 3.01
C VAL A 70 8.07 -4.01 2.40
N ASN A 71 8.62 -4.94 1.61
CA ASN A 71 9.92 -4.76 0.96
C ASN A 71 9.85 -3.71 -0.15
N ILE A 72 8.71 -3.57 -0.83
CA ILE A 72 8.51 -2.52 -1.84
C ILE A 72 8.52 -1.15 -1.16
N VAL A 73 7.81 -1.01 -0.04
CA VAL A 73 7.78 0.24 0.73
C VAL A 73 9.18 0.60 1.25
N ARG A 74 9.93 -0.39 1.76
CA ARG A 74 11.33 -0.18 2.20
C ARG A 74 12.21 0.27 1.04
N SER A 75 12.11 -0.35 -0.12
CA SER A 75 12.87 0.06 -1.31
C SER A 75 12.51 1.48 -1.77
N ALA A 76 11.23 1.87 -1.68
CA ALA A 76 10.81 3.24 -1.99
C ALA A 76 11.43 4.25 -1.03
N LEU A 77 11.47 3.93 0.27
CA LEU A 77 12.13 4.76 1.29
C LEU A 77 13.64 4.88 1.03
N GLU A 78 14.29 3.78 0.66
CA GLU A 78 15.71 3.75 0.33
C GLU A 78 16.02 4.61 -0.90
N CYS A 79 15.22 4.49 -1.95
CA CYS A 79 15.33 5.34 -3.14
C CYS A 79 15.15 6.81 -2.76
N HIS A 80 14.12 7.14 -1.98
CA HIS A 80 13.85 8.52 -1.57
C HIS A 80 14.98 9.11 -0.70
N ALA A 81 15.54 8.32 0.21
CA ALA A 81 16.52 8.80 1.19
C ALA A 81 17.97 8.79 0.69
N ARG A 82 18.31 7.94 -0.29
CA ARG A 82 19.71 7.67 -0.67
C ARG A 82 20.01 7.82 -2.16
N MET A 83 19.02 8.02 -3.02
CA MET A 83 19.29 8.27 -4.44
C MET A 83 19.87 9.68 -4.61
N ALA A 84 21.03 9.76 -5.28
CA ALA A 84 21.66 11.02 -5.61
C ALA A 84 20.78 11.86 -6.54
N SER A 85 20.71 13.16 -6.29
CA SER A 85 20.15 14.14 -7.23
C SER A 85 21.01 14.22 -8.49
N PHE A 86 20.46 14.81 -9.57
CA PHE A 86 21.22 15.02 -10.80
C PHE A 86 22.52 15.82 -10.59
N ALA A 87 22.49 16.78 -9.66
CA ALA A 87 23.66 17.58 -9.32
C ALA A 87 24.73 16.73 -8.60
N GLU A 88 24.33 15.92 -7.61
CA GLU A 88 25.25 15.05 -6.87
C GLU A 88 25.83 13.93 -7.74
N ALA A 89 25.05 13.42 -8.69
CA ALA A 89 25.47 12.39 -9.63
C ALA A 89 26.26 12.96 -10.84
N GLY A 90 26.41 14.29 -10.96
CA GLY A 90 27.19 14.92 -12.03
C GLY A 90 26.57 14.77 -13.43
N VAL A 91 25.25 14.71 -13.51
CA VAL A 91 24.49 14.42 -14.76
C VAL A 91 23.59 15.59 -15.21
N SER A 92 23.74 16.77 -14.61
CA SER A 92 22.96 17.98 -14.95
C SER A 92 23.46 18.73 -16.19
N GLU A 93 24.62 18.38 -16.76
CA GLU A 93 25.18 19.07 -17.94
C GLU A 93 25.03 18.21 -19.21
N LYS A 94 23.91 18.42 -19.91
CA LYS A 94 23.73 18.21 -21.36
C LYS A 94 22.71 19.19 -21.90
#